data_AF-A0A0F8P6A3-F1
#
_entry.id   AF-A0A0F8P6A3-F1
#
_cell.length_a   1.000
_cell.length_b   1.000
_cell.length_c   1.000
_cell.angle_alpha   90.00
_cell.angle_beta   90.00
_cell.angle_gamma   90.00
#
_symmetry.space_group_name_H-M   'P 1'
#
loop_
_entity.id
_entity.type
_entity.pdbx_description
1 polymer ?
#
loop_
_entity_poly.entity_id
_entity_poly.type
_entity_poly.pdbx_seq_one_letter_code
_entity_poly.pdbx_strand_id
1 'polypeptide(L)' 'MAYNDRGDRGRDSSRGGFGAPREMHKTKCSDCGVETEVPFKPDPERPVYCRECLPKHRKPREDRY' A
#
# COMPACT_ATOMS: atom_id res chain seq x y z
N MET A 1 -3.30 49.36 23.88
CA MET A 1 -1.92 48.81 23.96
C MET A 1 -2.05 47.30 24.01
N ALA A 2 -1.45 46.43 23.21
CA ALA A 2 -0.54 46.52 22.07
C ALA A 2 -0.68 45.21 21.26
N TYR A 3 -0.67 45.36 19.95
CA TYR A 3 -0.54 44.40 18.86
C TYR A 3 0.62 43.42 19.08
N ASN A 4 0.34 42.11 19.02
CA ASN A 4 1.36 41.08 18.83
C ASN A 4 0.83 39.99 17.89
N ASP A 5 0.63 40.36 16.62
CA ASP A 5 1.02 39.52 15.49
C ASP A 5 2.47 39.09 15.69
N ARG A 6 2.76 37.78 15.74
CA ARG A 6 3.96 37.12 15.18
C ARG A 6 3.91 35.64 15.51
N GLY A 7 3.62 34.83 14.51
CA GLY A 7 3.76 33.40 14.61
C GLY A 7 3.04 32.70 13.49
N ASP A 8 3.47 33.01 12.27
CA ASP A 8 3.47 32.12 11.12
C ASP A 8 3.70 30.68 11.60
N ARG A 9 2.61 29.96 11.91
CA ARG A 9 2.66 28.51 11.94
C ARG A 9 2.42 28.11 10.51
N GLY A 10 3.44 28.36 9.69
CA GLY A 10 3.62 27.73 8.41
C GLY A 10 3.22 26.27 8.60
N ARG A 11 2.05 25.93 8.07
CA ARG A 11 1.63 24.57 7.80
C ARG A 11 2.50 24.12 6.65
N ASP A 12 3.79 24.01 6.96
CA ASP A 12 4.82 23.32 6.22
C ASP A 12 4.23 21.94 5.92
N SER A 13 3.57 21.85 4.78
CA SER A 13 3.94 21.05 3.62
C SER A 13 5.14 20.11 3.79
N SER A 14 5.27 19.43 4.93
CA SER A 14 6.08 18.24 5.10
C SER A 14 5.37 17.07 4.41
N ARG A 15 5.22 17.18 3.09
CA ARG A 15 5.10 16.05 2.14
C ARG A 15 6.46 15.34 2.02
N GLY A 16 7.09 15.08 3.17
CA GLY A 16 8.42 14.48 3.26
C GLY A 16 8.30 12.97 3.26
N GLY A 17 8.86 12.35 2.23
CA GLY A 17 9.13 10.91 2.23
C GLY A 17 8.53 10.15 1.05
N PHE A 18 8.84 10.60 -0.17
CA PHE A 18 8.61 9.83 -1.38
C PHE A 18 9.32 8.47 -1.29
N GLY A 19 8.50 7.42 -1.21
CA GLY A 19 8.72 6.07 -1.74
C GLY A 19 10.15 5.57 -1.80
N ALA A 20 10.56 4.81 -0.78
CA ALA A 20 11.58 3.79 -1.01
C ALA A 20 11.17 2.95 -2.25
N PRO A 21 12.10 2.65 -3.18
CA PRO A 21 11.79 1.79 -4.31
C PRO A 21 11.39 0.43 -3.75
N ARG A 22 10.08 0.14 -3.81
CA ARG A 22 9.55 -1.18 -3.47
C ARG A 22 10.04 -2.14 -4.53
N GLU A 23 10.89 -3.08 -4.12
CA GLU A 23 11.34 -4.17 -4.97
C GLU A 23 10.12 -4.98 -5.39
N MET A 24 9.85 -4.99 -6.69
CA MET A 24 8.76 -5.75 -7.28
C MET A 24 9.30 -7.16 -7.58
N HIS A 25 8.76 -8.16 -6.91
CA HIS A 25 9.09 -9.56 -7.12
C HIS A 25 8.14 -10.18 -8.13
N LYS A 26 8.72 -10.80 -9.17
CA LYS A 26 7.96 -11.62 -10.13
C LYS A 26 7.57 -12.94 -9.46
N THR A 27 6.29 -13.27 -9.50
CA THR A 27 5.75 -14.52 -8.96
C THR A 27 4.56 -15.00 -9.78
N LYS A 28 4.15 -16.25 -9.58
CA LYS A 28 3.02 -16.88 -10.27
C LYS A 28 1.79 -16.89 -9.36
N CYS A 29 0.64 -16.53 -9.90
CA CYS A 29 -0.62 -16.65 -9.18
C CYS A 29 -0.93 -18.13 -8.90
N SER A 30 -1.21 -18.47 -7.64
CA SER A 30 -1.53 -19.86 -7.24
C SER A 30 -2.89 -20.34 -7.77
N ASP A 31 -3.75 -19.44 -8.24
CA ASP A 31 -5.12 -19.74 -8.68
C ASP A 31 -5.23 -19.85 -10.21
N CYS A 32 -4.66 -18.88 -10.94
CA CYS A 32 -4.73 -18.83 -12.40
C CYS A 32 -3.39 -19.05 -13.12
N GLY A 33 -2.27 -19.12 -12.39
CA GLY A 33 -0.94 -19.35 -12.97
C GLY A 33 -0.30 -18.15 -13.68
N VAL A 34 -0.95 -16.99 -13.73
CA VAL A 34 -0.42 -15.80 -14.41
C VAL A 34 0.81 -15.24 -13.68
N GLU A 35 1.78 -14.76 -14.45
CA GLU A 35 2.94 -14.05 -13.91
C GLU A 35 2.52 -12.64 -13.46
N THR A 36 2.85 -12.29 -12.21
CA THR A 36 2.48 -11.02 -11.60
C THR A 36 3.63 -10.45 -10.78
N GLU A 37 3.67 -9.13 -10.69
CA GLU A 37 4.69 -8.40 -9.95
C GLU A 37 4.08 -7.90 -8.63
N VAL A 38 4.63 -8.38 -7.52
CA VAL A 38 4.15 -8.06 -6.17
C VAL A 38 5.24 -7.36 -5.35
N PRO A 39 4.89 -6.38 -4.51
CA PRO A 39 5.85 -5.63 -3.70
C PRO A 39 6.29 -6.39 -2.43
N PHE A 40 6.04 -7.71 -2.35
CA PHE A 40 6.37 -8.55 -1.20
C PHE A 40 7.07 -9.81 -1.68
N LYS A 41 7.94 -10.37 -0.83
CA LYS A 41 8.64 -11.61 -1.14
C LYS A 41 7.63 -12.76 -1.26
N PRO A 42 7.56 -13.49 -2.38
CA PRO A 42 6.69 -14.65 -2.49
C PRO A 42 7.25 -15.78 -1.62
N ASP A 43 6.50 -16.18 -0.59
CA ASP A 43 6.85 -17.32 0.27
C ASP A 43 6.06 -18.56 -0.15
N PRO A 44 6.67 -19.77 -0.12
CA PRO A 44 5.98 -21.01 -0.50
C PRO A 44 4.82 -21.36 0.46
N GLU A 45 4.85 -20.86 1.69
CA GLU A 45 3.78 -21.05 2.68
C GLU A 45 2.57 -20.12 2.44
N ARG A 46 2.74 -19.01 1.70
CA ARG A 46 1.70 -17.98 1.50
C ARG A 46 1.35 -17.87 0.01
N PRO A 47 0.18 -18.36 -0.43
CA PRO A 47 -0.19 -18.32 -1.84
C PRO A 47 -0.30 -16.87 -2.33
N VAL A 48 0.27 -16.61 -3.50
CA VAL A 48 0.20 -15.29 -4.14
C VAL A 48 -0.97 -15.28 -5.12
N TYR A 49 -1.77 -14.22 -5.03
CA TYR A 49 -2.90 -14.01 -5.92
C TYR A 49 -2.71 -12.76 -6.76
N CYS A 50 -3.07 -12.83 -8.05
CA CYS A 50 -3.14 -11.65 -8.90
C CYS A 50 -4.25 -10.69 -8.44
N ARG A 51 -4.26 -9.49 -9.01
CA ARG A 51 -5.27 -8.45 -8.69
C ARG A 51 -6.71 -8.91 -8.90
N GLU A 52 -6.92 -9.89 -9.78
CA GLU A 52 -8.23 -10.43 -10.14
C GLU A 52 -8.66 -11.62 -9.26
N CYS A 53 -7.72 -12.46 -8.82
CA CYS A 53 -8.02 -13.58 -7.92
C CYS A 53 -8.08 -13.16 -6.45
N LEU A 54 -7.31 -12.14 -6.06
CA LEU A 54 -7.31 -11.60 -4.70
C LEU A 54 -8.71 -11.27 -4.15
N PRO A 55 -9.63 -10.58 -4.87
CA PRO A 55 -10.96 -10.30 -4.37
C PRO A 55 -11.83 -11.55 -4.14
N LYS A 56 -11.58 -12.65 -4.85
CA LYS A 56 -12.31 -13.92 -4.66
C LYS A 56 -11.89 -14.63 -3.37
N HIS A 57 -10.61 -14.52 -3.01
CA HIS A 57 -10.04 -15.12 -1.80
C HIS A 57 -10.11 -14.21 -0.57
N ARG A 58 -10.29 -12.91 -0.76
CA ARG A 58 -10.52 -11.98 0.34
C ARG A 58 -11.94 -12.15 0.87
N LYS A 59 -12.05 -12.44 2.17
CA LYS A 59 -13.33 -12.28 2.89
C LYS A 59 -13.85 -10.86 2.62
N PRO A 60 -15.16 -10.69 2.31
CA PRO A 60 -15.74 -9.36 2.24
C PRO A 60 -15.43 -8.64 3.54
N ARG A 61 -15.09 -7.34 3.45
CA ARG A 61 -14.93 -6.49 4.63
C ARG A 61 -16.33 -6.20 5.18
N GLU A 62 -16.96 -7.23 5.71
CA GLU A 62 -18.17 -7.15 6.50
C GLU A 62 -17.74 -6.66 7.89
N ASP A 63 -17.46 -5.35 7.98
CA ASP A 63 -17.59 -4.58 9.21
C ASP A 63 -17.37 -3.10 8.87
N ARG A 64 -18.44 -2.42 8.49
CA ARG A 64 -18.44 -0.96 8.42
C ARG A 64 -19.82 -0.35 8.67
N TYR A 65 -20.71 -1.11 9.29
CA TYR A 65 -22.00 -0.61 9.74
C TYR A 65 -22.15 -0.90 11.22
#